data_AF-A0A956N4D4-F1
#
_entry.id   AF-A0A956N4D4-F1
#
_cell.length_a   1.000
_cell.length_b   1.000
_cell.length_c   1.000
_cell.angle_alpha   90.00
_cell.angle_beta   90.00
_cell.angle_gamma   90.00
#
_symmetry.space_group_name_H-M   'P 1'
#
loop_
_entity.id
_entity.type
_entity.pdbx_description
1 polymer ?
#
loop_
_entity_poly.entity_id
_entity_poly.type
_entity_poly.pdbx_seq_one_letter_code
_entity_poly.pdbx_strand_id
1 'polypeptide(L)'
;YPHQRDLSSPVHDLPDADFKEALRRLRGTPEEVLAHDELMELLLPLLRADFEMCDTYEPAPREPLSCPIVAFAGDEDPNVRPEQLAAWGELTTGEFRAVTLPGGHFLLDVHGDRIRREIREFGAEGAA
;
A
#
# COMPACT_ATOMS: atom_id res chain seq x y z
N TYR A 1 3.81 -8.77 -0.69
CA TYR A 1 2.35 -8.58 -0.82
C TYR A 1 1.78 -9.50 -1.90
N PRO A 2 0.51 -9.96 -1.88
CA PRO A 2 -0.62 -9.47 -1.09
C PRO A 2 -0.50 -9.85 0.39
N HIS A 3 0.24 -10.92 0.67
CA HIS A 3 0.47 -11.48 2.01
C HIS A 3 1.94 -11.78 2.30
N GLN A 4 2.81 -11.63 1.30
CA GLN A 4 4.25 -11.80 1.50
C GLN A 4 4.77 -10.59 2.30
N ARG A 5 5.10 -10.82 3.57
CA ARG A 5 5.83 -9.87 4.41
C ARG A 5 7.12 -9.48 3.69
N ASP A 6 7.38 -8.18 3.56
CA ASP A 6 8.76 -7.76 3.42
C ASP A 6 9.42 -8.01 4.78
N LEU A 7 10.63 -8.59 4.79
CA LEU A 7 11.31 -9.02 6.02
C LEU A 7 11.93 -7.84 6.79
N SER A 8 11.53 -6.60 6.48
CA SER A 8 11.86 -5.44 7.28
C SER A 8 11.19 -5.56 8.66
N SER A 9 11.88 -5.09 9.69
CA SER A 9 11.36 -5.09 11.06
C SER A 9 9.99 -4.40 11.13
N PRO A 10 9.05 -4.87 11.98
CA PRO A 10 7.76 -4.24 12.14
C PRO A 10 7.92 -2.76 12.46
N VAL A 11 7.23 -1.90 11.71
CA VAL A 11 7.35 -0.45 11.86
C VAL A 11 6.69 0.00 13.15
N HIS A 12 5.58 -0.63 13.56
CA HIS A 12 4.80 -0.22 14.74
C HIS A 12 5.56 -0.33 16.07
N ASP A 13 6.60 -1.16 16.15
CA ASP A 13 7.41 -1.39 17.37
C ASP A 13 8.69 -0.55 17.42
N LEU A 14 8.97 0.25 16.39
CA LEU A 14 10.15 1.11 16.36
C LEU A 14 10.10 2.18 17.47
N PRO A 15 11.24 2.61 18.04
CA PRO A 15 11.28 3.82 18.88
C PRO A 15 10.70 5.04 18.16
N ASP A 16 10.16 6.02 18.89
CA ASP A 16 9.46 7.18 18.29
C ASP A 16 10.27 7.92 17.23
N ALA A 17 11.58 8.09 17.45
CA ALA A 17 12.46 8.74 16.48
C ALA A 17 12.55 7.96 15.15
N ASP A 18 12.68 6.64 15.24
CA ASP A 18 12.79 5.75 14.08
C ASP A 18 11.42 5.60 13.38
N PHE A 19 10.32 5.58 14.14
CA PHE A 19 8.97 5.59 13.60
C PHE A 19 8.67 6.89 12.84
N LYS A 20 9.03 8.06 13.39
CA LYS A 20 8.92 9.35 12.68
C LYS A 20 9.72 9.35 11.38
N GLU A 21 10.90 8.73 11.36
CA GLU A 21 11.71 8.60 10.15
C GLU A 21 11.09 7.63 9.13
N ALA A 22 10.47 6.54 9.58
CA ALA A 22 9.71 5.66 8.70
C ALA A 22 8.52 6.39 8.05
N LEU A 23 7.77 7.19 8.81
CA LEU A 23 6.69 8.04 8.29
C LEU A 23 7.20 9.04 7.24
N ARG A 24 8.35 9.67 7.50
CA ARG A 24 9.01 10.59 6.57
C ARG A 24 9.36 9.91 5.25
N ARG A 25 9.92 8.69 5.31
CA ARG A 25 10.29 7.91 4.13
C ARG A 25 9.10 7.46 3.30
N LEU A 26 7.99 7.12 3.97
CA LEU A 26 6.75 6.78 3.29
C LEU A 26 6.23 8.00 2.51
N ARG A 27 6.45 9.22 3.04
CA ARG A 27 5.89 10.50 2.55
C ARG A 27 4.38 10.62 2.71
N GLY A 28 3.81 9.90 3.67
CA GLY A 28 2.38 9.96 4.01
C GLY A 28 2.01 11.01 5.06
N THR A 29 3.00 11.53 5.78
CA THR A 29 2.81 12.58 6.79
C THR A 29 3.59 13.82 6.35
N PRO A 30 2.94 14.99 6.19
CA PRO A 30 3.63 16.23 5.83
C PRO A 30 4.75 16.58 6.82
N GLU A 31 5.84 17.18 6.33
CA GLU A 31 7.00 17.52 7.19
C GLU A 31 6.61 18.53 8.28
N GLU A 32 5.68 19.43 7.99
CA GLU A 32 5.15 20.40 8.95
C GLU A 32 4.43 19.72 10.12
N VAL A 33 3.79 18.57 9.85
CA VAL A 33 3.15 17.75 10.89
C VAL A 33 4.21 16.97 11.68
N LEU A 34 5.18 16.36 10.99
CA LEU A 34 6.28 15.61 11.62
C LEU A 34 7.13 16.49 12.55
N ALA A 35 7.31 17.76 12.21
CA ALA A 35 8.04 18.75 12.99
C ALA A 35 7.24 19.36 14.16
N HIS A 36 5.94 19.09 14.26
CA HIS A 36 5.07 19.65 15.31
C HIS A 36 4.87 18.63 16.46
N ASP A 37 5.69 18.72 17.50
CA ASP A 37 5.73 17.72 18.57
C ASP A 37 4.39 17.49 19.26
N GLU A 38 3.65 18.54 19.65
CA GLU A 38 2.34 18.38 20.30
C GLU A 38 1.31 17.66 19.42
N LEU A 39 1.39 17.85 18.10
CA LEU A 39 0.50 17.18 17.15
C LEU A 39 0.94 15.72 16.98
N MET A 40 2.24 15.46 16.91
CA MET A 40 2.76 14.10 16.85
C MET A 40 2.48 13.31 18.13
N GLU A 41 2.51 13.92 19.31
CA GLU A 41 2.10 13.25 20.56
C GLU A 41 0.66 12.69 20.48
N LEU A 42 -0.24 13.41 19.80
CA LEU A 42 -1.62 12.98 19.58
C LEU A 42 -1.74 11.92 18.48
N LEU A 43 -0.96 12.05 17.40
CA LEU A 43 -1.05 11.17 16.22
C LEU A 43 -0.28 9.86 16.38
N LEU A 44 0.82 9.84 17.14
CA LEU A 44 1.69 8.67 17.29
C LEU A 44 0.93 7.41 17.73
N PRO A 45 0.06 7.44 18.76
CA PRO A 45 -0.69 6.25 19.16
C PRO A 45 -1.62 5.73 18.05
N LEU A 46 -2.25 6.63 17.29
CA LEU A 46 -3.16 6.28 16.19
C LEU A 46 -2.40 5.67 15.02
N LEU A 47 -1.33 6.32 14.59
CA LEU A 47 -0.49 5.84 13.50
C LEU A 47 0.12 4.48 13.87
N ARG A 48 0.64 4.32 15.10
CA ARG A 48 1.18 3.02 15.53
C ARG A 48 0.14 1.91 15.49
N ALA A 49 -1.09 2.17 15.92
CA ALA A 49 -2.17 1.19 15.83
C ALA A 49 -2.47 0.79 14.37
N ASP A 50 -2.46 1.75 13.44
CA ASP A 50 -2.65 1.47 12.01
C ASP A 50 -1.51 0.61 11.43
N PHE A 51 -0.26 0.90 11.80
CA PHE A 51 0.89 0.08 11.40
C PHE A 51 0.87 -1.29 12.06
N GLU A 52 0.48 -1.40 13.34
CA GLU A 52 0.36 -2.68 14.06
C GLU A 52 -0.64 -3.59 13.36
N MET A 53 -1.80 -3.05 12.96
CA MET A 53 -2.79 -3.80 12.19
C MET A 53 -2.23 -4.32 10.86
N CYS A 54 -1.42 -3.52 10.15
CA CYS A 54 -0.80 -3.94 8.89
C CYS A 54 0.31 -4.98 9.10
N ASP A 55 1.19 -4.75 10.07
CA ASP A 55 2.37 -5.60 10.35
C ASP A 55 1.98 -6.97 10.92
N THR A 56 0.95 -6.98 11.77
CA THR A 56 0.46 -8.20 12.43
C THR A 56 -0.62 -8.93 11.65
N TYR A 57 -1.04 -8.41 10.49
CA TYR A 57 -2.04 -9.06 9.65
C TYR A 57 -1.58 -10.45 9.20
N GLU A 58 -2.32 -11.47 9.62
CA GLU A 58 -2.16 -12.84 9.16
C GLU A 58 -3.40 -13.28 8.38
N PRO A 59 -3.28 -13.50 7.06
CA PRO A 59 -4.41 -13.87 6.24
C PRO A 59 -4.85 -15.30 6.55
N ALA A 60 -6.13 -15.46 6.88
CA ALA A 60 -6.75 -16.78 6.91
C ALA A 60 -6.93 -17.32 5.48
N PRO A 61 -6.84 -18.65 5.28
CA PRO A 61 -7.20 -19.27 4.02
C PRO A 61 -8.64 -18.89 3.62
N ARG A 62 -8.80 -18.47 2.37
CA ARG A 62 -10.09 -18.04 1.81
C ARG A 62 -10.19 -18.44 0.34
N GLU A 63 -11.41 -18.65 -0.12
CA GLU A 63 -11.67 -18.86 -1.54
C GLU A 63 -11.29 -17.59 -2.33
N PRO A 64 -10.75 -17.72 -3.56
CA PRO A 64 -10.49 -16.58 -4.42
C PRO A 64 -11.78 -15.80 -4.74
N LEU A 65 -11.65 -14.50 -4.94
CA LEU A 65 -12.76 -13.63 -5.33
C LEU A 65 -13.25 -13.97 -6.74
N SER A 66 -14.54 -13.81 -6.99
CA SER A 66 -15.11 -14.02 -8.33
C SER A 66 -15.05 -12.78 -9.22
N CYS A 67 -14.53 -11.65 -8.71
CA CYS A 67 -14.45 -10.38 -9.44
C CYS A 67 -13.04 -10.12 -9.98
N PRO A 68 -12.90 -9.37 -11.09
CA PRO A 68 -11.59 -8.97 -11.58
C PRO A 68 -10.79 -8.16 -10.54
N ILE A 69 -9.46 -8.27 -10.58
CA ILE A 69 -8.54 -7.49 -9.74
C ILE A 69 -7.55 -6.75 -10.64
N VAL A 70 -7.44 -5.43 -10.44
CA VAL A 70 -6.34 -4.63 -10.98
C VAL A 70 -5.49 -4.12 -9.82
N ALA A 71 -4.19 -4.35 -9.88
CA ALA A 71 -3.22 -3.95 -8.87
C ALA A 71 -2.21 -2.94 -9.45
N PHE A 72 -1.82 -1.95 -8.65
CA PHE A 72 -0.92 -0.87 -9.07
C PHE A 72 0.32 -0.82 -8.17
N ALA A 73 1.49 -0.54 -8.76
CA ALA A 73 2.74 -0.33 -8.04
C ALA A 73 3.55 0.80 -8.68
N GLY A 74 4.35 1.46 -7.85
CA GLY A 74 5.34 2.42 -8.28
C GLY A 74 6.64 1.71 -8.62
N ASP A 75 7.32 2.12 -9.69
CA ASP A 75 8.66 1.60 -10.00
C ASP A 75 9.75 2.13 -9.06
N GLU A 76 9.47 3.20 -8.31
CA GLU A 76 10.36 3.81 -7.33
C GLU A 76 9.84 3.63 -5.88
N ASP A 77 8.80 2.81 -5.65
CA ASP A 77 8.30 2.54 -4.29
C ASP A 77 9.27 1.63 -3.52
N PRO A 78 9.92 2.11 -2.44
CA PRO A 78 10.84 1.29 -1.68
C PRO A 78 10.13 0.18 -0.86
N ASN A 79 8.81 0.26 -0.69
CA ASN A 79 8.03 -0.67 0.15
C ASN A 79 7.34 -1.77 -0.66
N VAL A 80 7.14 -1.56 -1.96
CA VAL A 80 6.43 -2.49 -2.84
C VAL A 80 7.18 -2.61 -4.16
N ARG A 81 7.78 -3.77 -4.40
CA ARG A 81 8.37 -4.10 -5.70
C ARG A 81 7.27 -4.48 -6.69
N PRO A 82 7.29 -4.00 -7.95
CA PRO A 82 6.27 -4.33 -8.93
C PRO A 82 6.02 -5.83 -9.13
N GLU A 83 7.04 -6.66 -8.99
CA GLU A 83 6.92 -8.12 -9.14
C GLU A 83 6.03 -8.74 -8.06
N GLN A 84 5.90 -8.09 -6.90
CA GLN A 84 5.03 -8.56 -5.81
C GLN A 84 3.54 -8.41 -6.17
N LEU A 85 3.19 -7.61 -7.19
CA LEU A 85 1.80 -7.52 -7.62
C LEU A 85 1.26 -8.85 -8.16
N ALA A 86 2.12 -9.70 -8.74
CA ALA A 86 1.69 -10.96 -9.37
C ALA A 86 0.89 -11.86 -8.41
N ALA A 87 1.23 -11.86 -7.13
CA ALA A 87 0.55 -12.69 -6.14
C ALA A 87 -0.89 -12.22 -5.83
N TRP A 88 -1.30 -11.02 -6.26
CA TRP A 88 -2.71 -10.62 -6.24
C TRP A 88 -3.57 -11.41 -7.23
N GLY A 89 -2.98 -11.93 -8.31
CA GLY A 89 -3.68 -12.79 -9.27
C GLY A 89 -4.16 -14.12 -8.66
N GLU A 90 -3.50 -14.59 -7.60
CA GLU A 90 -3.89 -15.80 -6.86
C GLU A 90 -5.17 -15.58 -6.03
N LEU A 91 -5.59 -14.32 -5.83
CA LEU A 91 -6.73 -13.96 -4.99
C LEU A 91 -8.04 -13.81 -5.78
N THR A 92 -8.05 -14.12 -7.08
CA THR A 92 -9.25 -14.07 -7.92
C THR A 92 -9.34 -15.24 -8.88
N THR A 93 -10.58 -15.66 -9.20
CA THR A 93 -10.86 -16.54 -10.36
C THR A 93 -11.21 -15.74 -11.63
N GLY A 94 -11.34 -14.42 -11.52
CA GLY A 94 -11.59 -13.51 -12.64
C GLY A 94 -10.29 -13.03 -13.32
N GLU A 95 -10.41 -12.02 -14.18
CA GLU A 95 -9.24 -11.40 -14.81
C GLU A 95 -8.35 -10.70 -13.75
N PHE A 96 -7.05 -10.78 -13.94
CA PHE A 96 -6.07 -10.06 -13.15
C PHE A 96 -5.16 -9.20 -14.02
N ARG A 97 -4.91 -7.97 -13.59
CA ARG A 97 -3.97 -7.05 -14.24
C ARG A 97 -3.05 -6.38 -13.23
N ALA A 98 -1.75 -6.39 -13.50
CA ALA A 98 -0.75 -5.63 -12.75
C ALA A 98 -0.29 -4.43 -13.58
N VAL A 99 -0.26 -3.24 -12.97
CA VAL A 99 0.10 -2.00 -13.66
C VAL A 99 1.17 -1.27 -12.87
N THR A 100 2.36 -1.15 -13.46
CA THR A 100 3.45 -0.35 -12.90
C THR A 100 3.39 1.06 -13.46
N LEU A 101 3.51 2.06 -12.58
CA LEU A 101 3.50 3.48 -12.93
C LEU A 101 4.79 4.14 -12.41
N PRO A 102 5.30 5.19 -13.07
CA PRO A 102 6.48 5.91 -12.59
C PRO A 102 6.25 6.57 -11.22
N GLY A 103 7.13 6.36 -10.25
CA GLY A 103 7.10 7.05 -8.95
C GLY A 103 6.96 6.13 -7.74
N GLY A 104 6.80 6.74 -6.56
CA GLY A 104 6.81 6.05 -5.27
C GLY A 104 5.43 5.65 -4.74
N HIS A 105 5.33 5.43 -3.43
CA HIS A 105 4.16 4.88 -2.74
C HIS A 105 2.84 5.63 -2.99
N PHE A 106 2.87 6.97 -3.06
CA PHE A 106 1.70 7.84 -3.20
C PHE A 106 1.27 8.04 -4.67
N LEU A 107 1.11 6.95 -5.42
CA LEU A 107 0.75 6.98 -6.84
C LEU A 107 -0.58 7.68 -7.13
N LEU A 108 -1.52 7.66 -6.19
CA LEU A 108 -2.84 8.27 -6.36
C LEU A 108 -2.75 9.79 -6.53
N ASP A 109 -1.78 10.44 -5.88
CA ASP A 109 -1.60 11.89 -5.93
C ASP A 109 -1.02 12.34 -7.28
N VAL A 110 -0.21 11.48 -7.91
CA VAL A 110 0.49 11.79 -9.17
C VAL A 110 -0.28 11.27 -10.38
N HIS A 111 -0.85 10.06 -10.29
CA HIS A 111 -1.42 9.30 -11.41
C HIS A 111 -2.92 9.06 -11.29
N GLY A 112 -3.63 9.82 -10.46
CA GLY A 112 -5.06 9.61 -10.21
C GLY A 112 -5.92 9.50 -11.48
N ASP A 113 -5.67 10.31 -12.52
CA ASP A 113 -6.39 10.20 -13.80
C ASP A 113 -6.04 8.93 -14.59
N ARG A 114 -4.78 8.50 -14.55
CA ARG A 114 -4.36 7.25 -15.19
C ARG A 114 -5.00 6.05 -14.51
N ILE A 115 -4.99 6.01 -13.19
CA ILE A 115 -5.61 4.96 -12.38
C ILE A 115 -7.13 4.91 -12.62
N ARG A 116 -7.81 6.06 -12.60
CA ARG A 116 -9.26 6.15 -12.90
C ARG A 116 -9.62 5.58 -14.27
N ARG A 117 -8.82 5.90 -15.29
CA ARG A 117 -9.02 5.38 -16.65
C ARG A 117 -8.83 3.87 -16.70
N GLU A 118 -7.76 3.35 -16.11
CA GLU A 118 -7.48 1.91 -16.10
C GLU A 118 -8.61 1.13 -15.41
N ILE A 119 -9.10 1.62 -14.25
CA ILE A 119 -10.24 1.00 -13.56
C ILE A 119 -11.49 0.97 -14.45
N ARG A 120 -11.75 2.03 -15.22
CA ARG A 120 -12.91 2.09 -16.12
C ARG A 120 -12.78 1.13 -17.30
N GLU A 121 -11.61 1.08 -17.92
CA GLU A 121 -11.32 0.21 -19.07
C GLU A 121 -11.41 -1.27 -18.64
N PHE A 122 -10.72 -1.63 -17.55
CA PHE A 122 -10.73 -2.98 -17.01
C PHE A 122 -12.11 -3.43 -16.52
N GLY A 123 -12.86 -2.53 -15.86
CA GLY A 123 -14.22 -2.82 -15.40
C GLY A 123 -15.23 -3.00 -16.54
N ALA A 124 -14.99 -2.39 -17.72
CA ALA A 124 -15.83 -2.56 -18.89
C ALA A 124 -15.53 -3.89 -19.63
N GLU A 125 -14.28 -4.36 -19.61
CA GLU A 125 -13.85 -5.62 -20.21
C GLU A 125 -14.40 -6.84 -19.44
N GLY A 126 -14.47 -6.78 -18.12
CA GLY A 126 -15.00 -7.86 -17.27
C GLY A 126 -16.53 -7.97 -17.19
N ALA A 127 -17.29 -7.07 -17.83
CA ALA A 127 -18.75 -7.06 -17.84
C ALA A 127 -19.36 -7.66 -19.13
N ALA A 128 -18.52 -8.14 -20.05
CA ALA A 128 -18.89 -8.77 -21.32
C ALA A 128 -18.78 -10.29 -21.25
#